data_AF-A0A7S4HQ23-F1
#
_entry.id   AF-A0A7S4HQ23-F1
#
_cell.length_a   1.000
_cell.length_b   1.000
_cell.length_c   1.000
_cell.angle_alpha   90.00
_cell.angle_beta   90.00
_cell.angle_gamma   90.00
#
_symmetry.space_group_name_H-M   'P 1'
#
loop_
_entity.id
_entity.type
_entity.pdbx_description
1 polymer ?
#
loop_
_entity_poly.entity_id
_entity_poly.type
_entity_poly.pdbx_seq_one_letter_code
_entity_poly.pdbx_strand_id
1 'polypeptide(L)'
;LNRESVCQVWIISSAAVTITNEHVELLREFHESGRSLYIWGDNLPFYADANVILSALFEDELKMFGDVRGDCVVHLTSGDGEGKTDNKGFISHMITTGMQHLYEGITVASFDEKAIRSRGFLPLMWGSA
;
A
#
# COMPACT_ATOMS: atom_id res chain seq x y z
N LEU A 1 -17.77 13.22 11.37
CA LEU A 1 -17.66 13.40 9.91
C LEU A 1 -19.06 13.30 9.31
N ASN A 2 -19.53 14.30 8.57
CA ASN A 2 -20.79 14.16 7.83
C ASN A 2 -20.57 13.13 6.70
N ARG A 3 -21.09 11.91 6.89
CA ARG A 3 -20.80 10.71 6.07
C ARG A 3 -21.15 10.88 4.58
N GLU A 4 -22.00 11.86 4.24
CA GLU A 4 -22.45 12.10 2.87
C GLU A 4 -21.42 12.83 2.00
N SER A 5 -20.43 13.50 2.59
CA SER A 5 -19.45 14.31 1.85
C SER A 5 -18.05 13.70 1.73
N VAL A 6 -17.76 12.63 2.49
CA VAL A 6 -16.44 12.01 2.52
C VAL A 6 -16.44 10.76 1.64
N CYS A 7 -15.63 10.80 0.58
CA CYS A 7 -15.46 9.67 -0.35
C CYS A 7 -14.13 8.92 -0.15
N GLN A 8 -13.20 9.49 0.61
CA GLN A 8 -11.86 8.94 0.81
C GLN A 8 -11.40 9.09 2.26
N VAL A 9 -10.71 8.07 2.77
CA VAL A 9 -10.01 8.13 4.05
C VAL A 9 -8.56 7.70 3.85
N TRP A 10 -7.65 8.46 4.43
CA TRP A 10 -6.21 8.19 4.42
C TRP A 10 -5.81 7.72 5.82
N ILE A 11 -5.20 6.54 5.89
CA ILE A 11 -4.60 6.00 7.10
C ILE A 11 -3.09 6.03 6.93
N ILE A 12 -2.41 6.73 7.82
CA ILE A 12 -0.95 6.74 7.92
C ILE A 12 -0.60 5.98 9.18
N SER A 13 0.00 4.81 9.00
CA SER A 13 0.33 3.90 10.08
C SER A 13 1.48 4.45 10.94
N SER A 14 1.42 4.11 12.23
CA SER A 14 2.45 4.46 13.21
C SER A 14 3.30 3.24 13.58
N ALA A 15 4.30 3.47 14.44
CA ALA A 15 5.17 2.45 15.03
C ALA A 15 4.47 1.51 16.03
N ALA A 16 3.27 1.87 16.47
CA ALA A 16 2.48 1.12 17.43
C ALA A 16 1.03 1.08 16.98
N VAL A 17 0.29 0.07 17.42
CA VAL A 17 -1.15 0.00 17.18
C VAL A 17 -1.83 1.11 17.98
N THR A 18 -2.41 2.06 17.26
CA THR A 18 -3.22 3.16 17.79
C THR A 18 -4.67 3.06 17.37
N ILE A 19 -4.95 2.29 16.30
CA ILE A 19 -6.30 2.05 15.84
C ILE A 19 -7.05 1.09 16.78
N THR A 20 -8.31 1.40 17.08
CA THR A 20 -9.17 0.56 17.93
C THR A 20 -10.06 -0.33 17.07
N ASN A 21 -10.71 -1.31 17.69
CA ASN A 21 -11.68 -2.16 17.00
C ASN A 21 -12.86 -1.37 16.42
N GLU A 22 -13.30 -0.32 17.12
CA GLU A 22 -14.37 0.56 16.64
C GLU A 22 -13.95 1.33 15.38
N HIS A 23 -12.69 1.78 15.32
CA HIS A 23 -12.15 2.40 14.11
C HIS A 23 -12.09 1.39 12.95
N VAL A 24 -11.62 0.17 13.21
CA VAL A 24 -11.54 -0.90 12.19
C VAL A 24 -12.92 -1.21 11.62
N GLU A 25 -13.93 -1.37 12.48
CA GLU A 25 -15.31 -1.61 12.07
C GLU A 25 -15.83 -0.48 11.18
N LEU A 26 -15.63 0.78 11.61
CA LEU A 26 -16.04 1.95 10.84
C LEU A 26 -15.35 2.01 9.47
N LEU A 27 -14.05 1.68 9.40
CA LEU A 27 -13.31 1.64 8.14
C LEU A 27 -13.78 0.52 7.23
N ARG A 28 -14.13 -0.64 7.78
CA ARG A 28 -14.74 -1.75 7.02
C ARG A 28 -16.07 -1.34 6.42
N GLU A 29 -17.00 -0.82 7.25
CA GLU A 29 -18.29 -0.29 6.76
C GLU A 29 -18.09 0.79 5.68
N PHE A 30 -17.11 1.69 5.90
CA PHE A 30 -16.78 2.74 4.95
C PHE A 30 -16.30 2.17 3.62
N HIS A 31 -15.42 1.17 3.63
CA HIS A 31 -14.94 0.53 2.42
C HIS A 31 -16.04 -0.26 1.69
N GLU A 32 -16.79 -1.09 2.42
CA GLU A 32 -17.88 -1.92 1.89
C GLU A 32 -19.01 -1.11 1.29
N SER A 33 -19.20 0.13 1.74
CA SER A 33 -20.13 1.08 1.14
C SER A 33 -19.68 1.67 -0.21
N GLY A 34 -18.55 1.22 -0.76
CA GLY A 34 -18.00 1.64 -2.05
C GLY A 34 -17.08 2.85 -1.99
N ARG A 35 -16.63 3.25 -0.80
CA ARG A 35 -15.73 4.41 -0.61
C ARG A 35 -14.27 3.95 -0.52
N SER A 36 -13.33 4.86 -0.82
CA SER A 36 -11.93 4.50 -0.99
C SER A 36 -11.11 4.68 0.29
N LEU A 37 -10.24 3.71 0.56
CA LEU A 37 -9.23 3.79 1.62
C LEU A 37 -7.83 3.87 0.99
N TYR A 38 -7.01 4.76 1.52
CA TYR A 38 -5.57 4.83 1.24
C TYR A 38 -4.83 4.42 2.52
N ILE A 39 -4.18 3.27 2.51
CA ILE A 39 -3.46 2.73 3.69
C ILE A 39 -1.97 2.86 3.42
N TRP A 40 -1.29 3.63 4.25
CA TRP A 40 0.13 3.92 4.14
C TRP A 40 0.84 3.33 5.34
N GLY A 41 1.85 2.50 5.07
CA GLY A 41 2.80 2.01 6.06
C GLY A 41 4.21 2.13 5.49
N ASP A 42 5.19 2.19 6.37
CA ASP A 42 6.62 2.15 6.02
C ASP A 42 7.25 0.88 6.61
N ASN A 43 8.57 0.79 6.63
CA ASN A 43 9.35 -0.29 7.23
C ASN A 43 8.98 -0.53 8.72
N LEU A 44 9.35 -1.69 9.28
CA LEU A 44 9.11 -2.01 10.69
C LEU A 44 9.72 -0.92 11.59
N PRO A 45 8.99 -0.40 12.60
CA PRO A 45 7.67 -0.82 13.08
C PRO A 45 6.45 -0.07 12.47
N PHE A 46 6.64 0.76 11.45
CA PHE A 46 5.70 1.79 10.99
C PHE A 46 4.52 1.29 10.12
N TYR A 47 4.30 -0.02 10.00
CA TYR A 47 3.10 -0.61 9.38
C TYR A 47 2.15 -1.25 10.41
N ALA A 48 2.29 -0.96 11.70
CA ALA A 48 1.51 -1.60 12.76
C ALA A 48 -0.01 -1.44 12.57
N ASP A 49 -0.52 -0.22 12.41
CA ASP A 49 -1.95 0.05 12.18
C ASP A 49 -2.39 -0.43 10.79
N ALA A 50 -1.53 -0.28 9.78
CA ALA A 50 -1.82 -0.75 8.43
C ALA A 50 -2.13 -2.25 8.44
N ASN A 51 -1.30 -3.06 9.08
CA ASN A 51 -1.51 -4.50 9.17
C ASN A 51 -2.77 -4.88 9.93
N VAL A 52 -3.15 -4.15 10.99
CA VAL A 52 -4.41 -4.40 11.71
C VAL A 52 -5.62 -4.20 10.77
N ILE A 53 -5.62 -3.10 10.01
CA ILE A 53 -6.73 -2.79 9.07
C ILE A 53 -6.77 -3.79 7.92
N LEU A 54 -5.63 -4.06 7.30
CA LEU A 54 -5.55 -4.98 6.17
C LEU A 54 -5.99 -6.39 6.56
N SER A 55 -5.61 -6.85 7.75
CA SER A 55 -6.05 -8.15 8.29
C SER A 55 -7.56 -8.20 8.48
N ALA A 56 -8.17 -7.10 8.95
CA ALA A 56 -9.61 -7.03 9.14
C ALA A 56 -10.40 -6.96 7.81
N LEU A 57 -9.83 -6.35 6.77
CA LEU A 57 -10.46 -6.25 5.45
C LEU A 57 -10.26 -7.49 4.58
N PHE A 58 -9.15 -8.22 4.76
CA PHE A 58 -8.71 -9.29 3.87
C PHE A 58 -8.34 -10.59 4.60
N GLU A 59 -8.90 -10.82 5.79
CA GLU A 59 -8.79 -12.09 6.53
C GLU A 59 -7.35 -12.58 6.71
N ASP A 60 -6.45 -11.68 7.14
CA ASP A 60 -5.02 -11.94 7.34
C ASP A 60 -4.20 -12.32 6.10
N GLU A 61 -4.80 -12.44 4.91
CA GLU A 61 -4.09 -12.80 3.67
C GLU A 61 -3.22 -11.67 3.12
N LEU A 62 -3.56 -10.42 3.43
CA LEU A 62 -2.87 -9.25 2.94
C LEU A 62 -2.21 -8.50 4.09
N LYS A 63 -0.87 -8.51 4.11
CA LYS A 63 -0.06 -7.87 5.16
C LYS A 63 1.20 -7.27 4.55
N MET A 64 1.57 -6.11 5.08
CA MET A 64 2.89 -5.53 4.89
C MET A 64 3.91 -6.30 5.73
N PHE A 65 5.07 -6.55 5.13
CA PHE A 65 6.25 -7.11 5.78
C PHE A 65 7.50 -6.46 5.21
N GLY A 66 8.68 -6.73 5.77
CA GLY A 66 9.94 -6.31 5.12
C GLY A 66 10.92 -5.68 6.09
N ASP A 67 11.35 -4.45 5.76
CA ASP A 67 12.70 -3.87 5.98
C ASP A 67 13.66 -4.14 4.82
N VAL A 68 13.11 -4.23 3.60
CA VAL A 68 13.89 -4.43 2.39
C VAL A 68 14.70 -3.17 2.10
N ARG A 69 16.01 -3.30 1.86
CA ARG A 69 16.88 -2.15 1.56
C ARG A 69 16.45 -1.47 0.26
N GLY A 70 16.12 -0.18 0.31
CA GLY A 70 15.65 0.60 -0.85
C GLY A 70 16.72 1.58 -1.35
N ASP A 71 17.12 2.55 -0.52
CA ASP A 71 18.28 3.48 -0.61
C ASP A 71 18.86 3.84 -1.99
N CYS A 72 18.00 3.95 -3.00
CA CYS A 72 18.40 4.24 -4.36
C CYS A 72 17.28 4.95 -5.11
N VAL A 73 17.63 5.49 -6.27
CA VAL A 73 16.65 6.11 -7.18
C VAL A 73 16.15 5.05 -8.15
N VAL A 74 14.84 4.87 -8.18
CA VAL A 74 14.15 4.05 -9.18
C VAL A 74 13.46 4.91 -10.23
N HIS A 75 13.20 4.30 -11.38
CA HIS A 75 12.78 4.98 -12.59
C HIS A 75 11.46 4.41 -13.12
N LEU A 76 10.84 5.16 -14.04
CA LEU A 76 9.72 4.66 -14.83
C LEU A 76 10.20 3.44 -15.65
N THR A 77 9.54 2.31 -15.47
CA THR A 77 9.82 1.09 -16.22
C THR A 77 9.33 1.23 -17.66
N SER A 78 10.02 0.60 -18.60
CA SER A 78 9.67 0.61 -20.02
C SER A 78 8.49 -0.35 -20.37
N GLY A 79 7.65 -0.72 -19.40
CA GLY A 79 6.54 -1.66 -19.58
C GLY A 79 5.31 -1.31 -18.73
N ASP A 80 4.21 -2.00 -18.99
CA ASP A 80 2.92 -1.91 -18.29
C ASP A 80 2.84 -2.77 -17.01
N GLY A 81 3.95 -3.44 -16.65
CA GLY A 81 4.05 -4.24 -15.42
C GLY A 81 3.57 -5.69 -15.54
N GLU A 82 2.97 -6.08 -16.67
CA GLU A 82 2.53 -7.46 -16.91
C GLU A 82 3.63 -8.29 -17.62
N GLY A 83 4.04 -9.39 -16.99
CA GLY A 83 4.89 -10.41 -17.64
C GLY A 83 6.40 -10.13 -17.70
N LYS A 84 6.93 -9.15 -16.96
CA LYS A 84 8.39 -8.93 -16.83
C LYS A 84 8.94 -9.52 -15.52
N THR A 85 10.10 -10.17 -15.64
CA THR A 85 10.82 -10.86 -14.55
C THR A 85 11.76 -9.97 -13.75
N ASP A 86 11.91 -8.69 -14.12
CA ASP A 86 12.87 -7.75 -13.52
C ASP A 86 12.19 -6.38 -13.35
N ASN A 87 11.02 -6.38 -12.69
CA ASN A 87 10.30 -5.15 -12.39
C ASN A 87 11.04 -4.44 -11.25
N LYS A 88 11.86 -3.45 -11.58
CA LYS A 88 12.42 -2.48 -10.61
C LYS A 88 11.98 -1.08 -10.99
N GLY A 89 11.38 -0.37 -10.04
CA GLY A 89 10.81 0.96 -10.25
C GLY A 89 9.30 0.94 -10.43
N PHE A 90 8.76 1.93 -11.12
CA PHE A 90 7.31 2.17 -11.18
C PHE A 90 6.77 2.15 -12.61
N ILE A 91 5.49 1.86 -12.79
CA ILE A 91 4.86 1.83 -14.12
C ILE A 91 4.15 3.14 -14.43
N SER A 92 3.84 3.32 -15.72
CA SER A 92 3.03 4.43 -16.18
C SER A 92 1.58 4.24 -15.74
N HIS A 93 1.07 5.14 -14.92
CA HIS A 93 -0.30 5.16 -14.42
C HIS A 93 -0.72 6.61 -14.17
N MET A 94 -2.02 6.88 -14.09
CA MET A 94 -2.52 8.24 -13.82
C MET A 94 -1.91 8.85 -12.56
N ILE A 95 -1.70 8.05 -11.50
CA ILE A 95 -1.09 8.53 -10.26
C ILE A 95 0.42 8.78 -10.36
N THR A 96 1.10 8.19 -11.35
CA THR A 96 2.54 8.39 -11.58
C THR A 96 2.83 9.42 -12.67
N THR A 97 1.78 10.08 -13.18
CA THR A 97 1.91 11.11 -14.22
C THR A 97 2.78 12.27 -13.74
N GLY A 98 3.78 12.62 -14.55
CA GLY A 98 4.73 13.69 -14.23
C GLY A 98 5.91 13.26 -13.35
N MET A 99 5.92 12.01 -12.87
CA MET A 99 7.03 11.46 -12.11
C MET A 99 8.09 10.88 -13.06
N GLN A 100 9.36 11.26 -12.84
CA GLN A 100 10.50 10.73 -13.61
C GLN A 100 11.38 9.80 -12.78
N HIS A 101 11.50 10.11 -11.48
CA HIS A 101 12.38 9.46 -10.54
C HIS A 101 11.67 9.35 -9.18
N LEU A 102 11.93 8.27 -8.46
CA LEU A 102 11.51 8.09 -7.08
C LEU A 102 12.71 7.64 -6.26
N TYR A 103 12.90 8.24 -5.09
CA TYR A 103 13.87 7.76 -4.13
C TYR A 103 13.17 6.75 -3.21
N GLU A 104 13.69 5.53 -3.16
CA GLU A 104 13.28 4.56 -2.16
C GLU A 104 13.86 4.96 -0.81
N GLY A 105 13.05 4.91 0.25
CA GLY A 105 13.56 5.07 1.60
C GLY A 105 14.73 4.09 1.90
N ILE A 106 15.47 4.35 2.97
CA ILE A 106 16.60 3.51 3.41
C ILE A 106 16.19 2.03 3.44
N THR A 107 15.01 1.76 3.98
CA THR A 107 14.32 0.47 3.93
C THR A 107 12.86 0.70 3.62
N VAL A 108 12.23 -0.24 2.94
CA VAL A 108 10.81 -0.19 2.58
C VAL A 108 10.10 -1.48 2.99
N ALA A 109 8.81 -1.37 3.26
CA ALA A 109 7.93 -2.51 3.38
C ALA A 109 7.52 -3.05 2.00
N SER A 110 7.01 -4.26 1.98
CA SER A 110 6.62 -5.01 0.78
C SER A 110 5.34 -5.80 1.05
N PHE A 111 4.73 -6.25 -0.04
CA PHE A 111 3.59 -7.15 -0.03
C PHE A 111 3.92 -8.42 -0.80
N ASP A 112 3.20 -9.50 -0.49
CA ASP A 112 3.20 -10.68 -1.33
C ASP A 112 2.43 -10.36 -2.62
N GLU A 113 3.13 -10.32 -3.75
CA GLU A 113 2.54 -9.95 -5.03
C GLU A 113 1.41 -10.90 -5.45
N LYS A 114 1.52 -12.19 -5.13
CA LYS A 114 0.47 -13.17 -5.43
C LYS A 114 -0.78 -12.89 -4.59
N ALA A 115 -0.60 -12.55 -3.32
CA ALA A 115 -1.72 -12.24 -2.42
C ALA A 115 -2.44 -10.94 -2.81
N ILE A 116 -1.72 -9.87 -3.16
CA ILE A 116 -2.38 -8.63 -3.60
C ILE A 116 -3.13 -8.84 -4.92
N ARG A 117 -2.54 -9.60 -5.87
CA ARG A 117 -3.17 -9.88 -7.17
C ARG A 117 -4.41 -10.77 -7.03
N SER A 118 -4.41 -11.76 -6.13
CA SER A 118 -5.60 -12.60 -5.91
C SER A 118 -6.79 -11.79 -5.36
N ARG A 119 -6.52 -10.65 -4.71
CA ARG A 119 -7.52 -9.69 -4.23
C ARG A 119 -7.82 -8.57 -5.23
N GLY A 120 -7.28 -8.65 -6.46
CA GLY A 120 -7.56 -7.71 -7.53
C GLY A 120 -6.76 -6.41 -7.49
N PHE A 121 -5.75 -6.31 -6.62
CA PHE A 121 -4.83 -5.18 -6.61
C PHE A 121 -3.79 -5.31 -7.73
N LEU A 122 -3.45 -4.17 -8.33
CA LEU A 122 -2.37 -4.06 -9.31
C LEU A 122 -1.18 -3.34 -8.66
N PRO A 123 0.00 -3.98 -8.56
CA PRO A 123 1.20 -3.28 -8.13
C PRO A 123 1.57 -2.18 -9.12
N LEU A 124 1.90 -1.00 -8.59
CA LEU A 124 2.34 0.16 -9.38
C LEU A 124 3.84 0.41 -9.28
N MET A 125 4.50 -0.23 -8.32
CA MET A 125 5.92 -0.08 -8.03
C MET A 125 6.48 -1.38 -7.46
N TRP A 126 7.72 -1.65 -7.81
CA TRP A 126 8.56 -2.70 -7.25
C TRP A 126 9.87 -2.07 -6.80
N GLY A 127 10.37 -2.53 -5.65
CA GLY A 127 11.61 -2.00 -5.11
C GLY A 127 12.85 -2.40 -5.94
N SER A 128 14.00 -1.83 -5.61
CA SER A 128 15.25 -2.14 -6.30
C SER A 128 15.91 -3.46 -5.88
N ALA A 129 15.55 -4.00 -4.71
CA ALA A 129 16.13 -5.21 -4.13
C ALA A 129 15.44 -6.49 -4.58
#